data_AF-A0A4P5WPQ7-F1
#
_entry.id   AF-A0A4P5WPQ7-F1
#
_cell.length_a   1.000
_cell.length_b   1.000
_cell.length_c   1.000
_cell.angle_alpha   90.00
_cell.angle_beta   90.00
_cell.angle_gamma   90.00
#
_symmetry.space_group_name_H-M   'P 1'
#
loop_
_entity.id
_entity.type
_entity.pdbx_description
1 polymer ?
#
loop_
_entity_poly.entity_id
_entity_poly.type
_entity_poly.pdbx_seq_one_letter_code
_entity_poly.pdbx_strand_id
1 'polypeptide(L)'
;MKILYLHGWRSVPGGVKPGWLRSRGHDVCNPLLDADDLALAVRQAEAAYREHCPDVVVGASRGGVIAQSLDCGETPRVLLCPAWKRWQPLRPLTGRVLILHSPQDEVVPWGDSAELIEQWGLSPDVLISVGDDHRLGDEASLEVLQWACGVLAAGEQIPVADAEWSGRPRAASAAAEASYICDSCGEEIVIPVDVSEGESQVLVEDCPVCCRANTIHLHIGDDGGIFSSVES
;
A
#
# COMPACT_ATOMS: atom_id res chain seq x y z
N MET A 1 -16.54 8.50 3.01
CA MET A 1 -16.15 8.51 1.58
C MET A 1 -17.16 7.71 0.78
N LYS A 2 -17.32 8.05 -0.50
CA LYS A 2 -18.05 7.31 -1.51
C LYS A 2 -17.13 6.33 -2.21
N ILE A 3 -17.57 5.08 -2.34
CA ILE A 3 -16.77 4.01 -2.96
C ILE A 3 -17.57 3.38 -4.09
N LEU A 4 -16.96 3.23 -5.27
CA LEU A 4 -17.47 2.38 -6.33
C LEU A 4 -16.79 1.02 -6.25
N TYR A 5 -17.52 -0.02 -5.83
CA TYR A 5 -17.00 -1.38 -5.71
C TYR A 5 -17.40 -2.24 -6.92
N LEU A 6 -16.41 -2.71 -7.66
CA LEU A 6 -16.54 -3.53 -8.86
C LEU A 6 -16.20 -4.99 -8.53
N HIS A 7 -17.20 -5.86 -8.67
CA HIS A 7 -17.11 -7.25 -8.24
C HIS A 7 -16.37 -8.16 -9.23
N GLY A 8 -15.92 -9.33 -8.74
CA GLY A 8 -15.23 -10.33 -9.56
C GLY A 8 -16.14 -11.05 -10.55
N TRP A 9 -15.54 -11.96 -11.32
CA TRP A 9 -16.25 -12.78 -12.32
C TRP A 9 -17.37 -13.59 -11.66
N ARG A 10 -18.58 -13.54 -12.25
CA ARG A 10 -19.80 -14.22 -11.76
C ARG A 10 -20.19 -13.95 -10.29
N SER A 11 -19.58 -12.94 -9.67
CA SER A 11 -20.05 -12.39 -8.39
C SER A 11 -21.29 -11.52 -8.62
N VAL A 12 -22.01 -11.22 -7.54
CA VAL A 12 -23.18 -10.33 -7.55
C VAL A 12 -23.01 -9.22 -6.51
N PRO A 13 -23.77 -8.11 -6.59
CA PRO A 13 -23.75 -7.06 -5.58
C PRO A 13 -24.03 -7.55 -4.16
N GLY A 14 -23.38 -6.92 -3.17
CA GLY A 14 -23.65 -7.16 -1.74
C GLY A 14 -22.78 -8.24 -1.06
N GLY A 15 -21.68 -8.67 -1.70
CA GLY A 15 -20.71 -9.59 -1.07
C GLY A 15 -19.99 -9.02 0.17
N VAL A 16 -19.18 -9.86 0.83
CA VAL A 16 -18.50 -9.56 2.11
C VAL A 16 -17.77 -8.21 2.11
N LYS A 17 -16.91 -7.96 1.11
CA LYS A 17 -16.10 -6.72 1.00
C LYS A 17 -16.93 -5.42 0.90
N PRO A 18 -17.88 -5.27 -0.05
CA PRO A 18 -18.75 -4.09 -0.07
C PRO A 18 -19.75 -4.07 1.10
N GLY A 19 -20.00 -5.19 1.79
CA GLY A 19 -20.72 -5.22 3.06
C GLY A 19 -19.93 -4.60 4.21
N TRP A 20 -18.65 -4.98 4.35
CA TRP A 20 -17.71 -4.45 5.33
C TRP A 20 -17.50 -2.94 5.20
N LEU A 21 -17.24 -2.46 3.97
CA LEU A 21 -17.08 -1.03 3.72
C LEU A 21 -18.34 -0.23 4.10
N ARG A 22 -19.55 -0.81 3.95
CA ARG A 22 -20.80 -0.18 4.42
C ARG A 22 -20.96 -0.23 5.94
N SER A 23 -20.61 -1.32 6.62
CA SER A 23 -20.68 -1.38 8.10
C SER A 23 -19.71 -0.40 8.77
N ARG A 24 -18.64 -0.01 8.05
CA ARG A 24 -17.68 1.04 8.41
C ARG A 24 -18.12 2.46 8.01
N GLY A 25 -19.38 2.63 7.59
CA GLY A 25 -20.00 3.93 7.32
C GLY A 25 -19.63 4.56 5.97
N HIS A 26 -19.16 3.77 4.99
CA HIS A 26 -18.89 4.28 3.64
C HIS A 26 -20.12 4.15 2.74
N ASP A 27 -20.27 5.10 1.81
CA ASP A 27 -21.33 5.11 0.82
C ASP A 27 -20.90 4.29 -0.41
N VAL A 28 -21.21 2.99 -0.38
CA VAL A 28 -20.72 2.02 -1.36
C VAL A 28 -21.76 1.77 -2.47
N CYS A 29 -21.49 2.29 -3.67
CA CYS A 29 -22.14 1.84 -4.90
C CYS A 29 -21.48 0.54 -5.36
N ASN A 30 -22.28 -0.49 -5.66
CA ASN A 30 -21.80 -1.78 -6.12
C ASN A 30 -22.74 -2.27 -7.24
N PRO A 31 -22.54 -1.80 -8.48
CA PRO A 31 -23.44 -2.10 -9.58
C PRO A 31 -23.39 -3.58 -9.97
N LEU A 32 -24.45 -4.07 -10.60
CA LEU A 32 -24.41 -5.34 -11.32
C LEU A 32 -23.62 -5.15 -12.62
N LEU A 33 -22.63 -6.01 -12.84
CA LEU A 33 -21.75 -5.97 -14.02
C LEU A 33 -21.94 -7.23 -14.85
N ASP A 34 -21.95 -7.09 -16.18
CA ASP A 34 -22.03 -8.22 -17.10
C ASP A 34 -20.88 -9.19 -16.84
N ALA A 35 -21.19 -10.49 -16.70
CA ALA A 35 -20.23 -11.49 -16.27
C ALA A 35 -19.19 -11.84 -17.36
N ASP A 36 -19.50 -11.70 -18.64
CA ASP A 36 -18.68 -12.26 -19.71
C ASP A 36 -18.23 -11.18 -20.74
N ASP A 37 -19.06 -10.18 -21.07
CA ASP A 37 -18.65 -9.01 -21.87
C ASP A 37 -17.95 -7.95 -21.00
N LEU A 38 -16.62 -7.87 -21.12
CA LEU A 38 -15.81 -6.87 -20.41
C LEU A 38 -16.14 -5.43 -20.84
N ALA A 39 -16.40 -5.18 -22.12
CA ALA A 39 -16.67 -3.84 -22.62
C ALA A 39 -18.05 -3.34 -22.15
N LEU A 40 -19.05 -4.21 -22.07
CA LEU A 40 -20.33 -3.90 -21.42
C LEU A 40 -20.16 -3.65 -19.92
N ALA A 41 -19.40 -4.49 -19.22
CA ALA A 41 -19.11 -4.31 -17.80
C ALA A 41 -18.41 -2.98 -17.51
N VAL A 42 -17.46 -2.55 -18.36
CA VAL A 42 -16.82 -1.23 -18.26
C VAL A 42 -17.84 -0.10 -18.49
N ARG A 43 -18.70 -0.18 -19.51
CA ARG A 43 -19.76 0.84 -19.73
C ARG A 43 -20.74 0.94 -18.55
N GLN A 44 -21.10 -0.18 -17.93
CA GLN A 44 -21.95 -0.23 -16.73
C GLN A 44 -21.24 0.40 -15.52
N ALA A 45 -19.98 0.07 -15.30
CA ALA A 45 -19.17 0.65 -14.24
C ALA A 45 -18.92 2.17 -14.44
N GLU A 46 -18.68 2.62 -15.68
CA GLU A 46 -18.59 4.06 -16.01
C GLU A 46 -19.91 4.81 -15.78
N ALA A 47 -21.07 4.19 -16.04
CA ALA A 47 -22.37 4.78 -15.74
C ALA A 47 -22.54 4.96 -14.22
N ALA A 48 -22.28 3.91 -13.45
CA ALA A 48 -22.31 3.95 -11.98
C ALA A 48 -21.28 4.93 -11.40
N TYR A 49 -20.10 5.06 -12.02
CA TYR A 49 -19.09 6.06 -11.65
C TYR A 49 -19.60 7.49 -11.82
N ARG A 50 -20.19 7.82 -12.98
CA ARG A 50 -20.73 9.16 -13.27
C ARG A 50 -21.93 9.53 -12.40
N GLU A 51 -22.74 8.57 -12.01
CA GLU A 51 -23.90 8.79 -11.12
C GLU A 51 -23.48 8.90 -9.66
N HIS A 52 -22.57 8.04 -9.20
CA HIS A 52 -22.16 8.00 -7.79
C HIS A 52 -21.18 9.12 -7.42
N CYS A 53 -20.29 9.50 -8.33
CA CYS A 53 -19.11 10.35 -8.08
C CYS A 53 -18.29 9.84 -6.87
N PRO A 54 -17.63 8.67 -6.99
CA PRO A 54 -16.86 8.07 -5.90
C PRO A 54 -15.54 8.80 -5.62
N ASP A 55 -15.13 8.80 -4.35
CA ASP A 55 -13.81 9.25 -3.92
C ASP A 55 -12.72 8.20 -4.26
N VAL A 56 -13.10 6.91 -4.28
CA VAL A 56 -12.22 5.77 -4.59
C VAL A 56 -12.97 4.71 -5.40
N VAL A 57 -12.30 4.09 -6.37
CA VAL A 57 -12.78 2.89 -7.06
C VAL A 57 -12.09 1.66 -6.49
N VAL A 58 -12.84 0.63 -6.09
CA VAL A 58 -12.31 -0.67 -5.67
C VAL A 58 -12.68 -1.72 -6.72
N GLY A 59 -11.71 -2.52 -7.16
CA GLY A 59 -11.95 -3.58 -8.15
C GLY A 59 -11.34 -4.91 -7.75
N ALA A 60 -12.15 -5.96 -7.64
CA ALA A 60 -11.69 -7.28 -7.19
C ALA A 60 -11.61 -8.31 -8.34
N SER A 61 -10.46 -8.98 -8.49
CA SER A 61 -10.20 -9.97 -9.54
C SER A 61 -10.48 -9.39 -10.93
N ARG A 62 -11.45 -9.92 -11.69
CA ARG A 62 -11.97 -9.30 -12.94
C ARG A 62 -12.41 -7.84 -12.74
N GLY A 63 -12.99 -7.51 -11.58
CA GLY A 63 -13.37 -6.15 -11.20
C GLY A 63 -12.20 -5.18 -11.14
N GLY A 64 -10.98 -5.66 -10.85
CA GLY A 64 -9.75 -4.85 -10.91
C GLY A 64 -9.41 -4.43 -12.34
N VAL A 65 -9.63 -5.32 -13.31
CA VAL A 65 -9.46 -5.05 -14.75
C VAL A 65 -10.51 -4.05 -15.25
N ILE A 66 -11.74 -4.12 -14.73
CA ILE A 66 -12.79 -3.13 -15.01
C ILE A 66 -12.39 -1.77 -14.40
N ALA A 67 -11.91 -1.73 -13.14
CA ALA A 67 -11.46 -0.51 -12.47
C ALA A 67 -10.29 0.18 -13.20
N GLN A 68 -9.31 -0.59 -13.68
CA GLN A 68 -8.24 -0.10 -14.53
C GLN A 68 -8.78 0.48 -15.86
N SER A 69 -9.76 -0.19 -16.47
CA SER A 69 -10.34 0.18 -17.76
C SER A 69 -11.30 1.40 -17.73
N LEU A 70 -11.57 1.97 -16.55
CA LEU A 70 -12.50 3.11 -16.41
C LEU A 70 -11.94 4.42 -16.93
N ASP A 71 -12.84 5.23 -17.50
CA ASP A 71 -12.65 6.68 -17.67
C ASP A 71 -12.94 7.44 -16.37
N CYS A 72 -12.07 7.30 -15.37
CA CYS A 72 -12.19 8.00 -14.08
C CYS A 72 -11.03 8.94 -13.76
N GLY A 73 -10.21 9.29 -14.76
CA GLY A 73 -9.11 10.26 -14.61
C GLY A 73 -8.17 9.92 -13.45
N GLU A 74 -8.02 10.87 -12.53
CA GLU A 74 -7.16 10.77 -11.34
C GLU A 74 -7.85 10.15 -10.12
N THR A 75 -9.10 9.70 -10.22
CA THR A 75 -9.77 9.01 -9.09
C THR A 75 -8.98 7.77 -8.72
N PRO A 76 -8.52 7.66 -7.45
CA PRO A 76 -7.61 6.61 -7.06
C PRO A 76 -8.31 5.24 -6.98
N ARG A 77 -7.51 4.19 -7.09
CA ARG A 77 -7.97 2.81 -7.28
C ARG A 77 -7.37 1.86 -6.24
N VAL A 78 -8.19 1.00 -5.64
CA VAL A 78 -7.72 -0.20 -4.93
C VAL A 78 -8.02 -1.44 -5.76
N LEU A 79 -7.00 -2.18 -6.16
CA LEU A 79 -7.13 -3.41 -6.93
C LEU A 79 -6.90 -4.60 -6.01
N LEU A 80 -7.80 -5.59 -6.02
CA LEU A 80 -7.69 -6.80 -5.19
C LEU A 80 -7.42 -8.00 -6.10
N CYS A 81 -6.26 -8.65 -5.96
CA CYS A 81 -5.82 -9.79 -6.79
C CYS A 81 -6.14 -9.63 -8.30
N PRO A 82 -5.68 -8.55 -8.97
CA PRO A 82 -6.19 -8.15 -10.29
C PRO A 82 -5.91 -9.18 -11.38
N ALA A 83 -6.98 -9.75 -11.97
CA ALA A 83 -6.90 -10.82 -12.97
C ALA A 83 -6.56 -10.31 -14.40
N TRP A 84 -5.62 -9.39 -14.53
CA TRP A 84 -5.40 -8.58 -15.74
C TRP A 84 -4.91 -9.39 -16.94
N LYS A 85 -4.01 -10.37 -16.77
CA LYS A 85 -3.54 -11.23 -17.90
C LYS A 85 -4.68 -12.00 -18.57
N ARG A 86 -5.63 -12.48 -17.76
CA ARG A 86 -6.78 -13.26 -18.24
C ARG A 86 -7.81 -12.42 -18.98
N TRP A 87 -8.10 -11.21 -18.50
CA TRP A 87 -9.22 -10.40 -19.02
C TRP A 87 -8.80 -9.25 -19.93
N GLN A 88 -7.55 -8.79 -19.81
CA GLN A 88 -6.89 -7.70 -20.55
C GLN A 88 -7.60 -6.34 -20.41
N PRO A 89 -6.97 -5.33 -19.76
CA PRO A 89 -7.59 -4.03 -19.57
C PRO A 89 -7.76 -3.30 -20.91
N LEU A 90 -8.89 -2.60 -21.06
CA LEU A 90 -9.22 -1.83 -22.27
C LEU A 90 -8.53 -0.46 -22.32
N ARG A 91 -7.96 -0.01 -21.20
CA ARG A 91 -7.25 1.27 -21.05
C ARG A 91 -6.01 1.12 -20.16
N PRO A 92 -5.01 2.01 -20.28
CA PRO A 92 -3.94 2.16 -19.29
C PRO A 92 -4.47 2.36 -17.87
N LEU A 93 -3.65 1.98 -16.89
CA LEU A 93 -3.88 2.39 -15.49
C LEU A 93 -3.54 3.89 -15.33
N THR A 94 -4.34 4.63 -14.57
CA THR A 94 -4.17 6.07 -14.32
C THR A 94 -4.39 6.37 -12.84
N GLY A 95 -4.03 7.57 -12.39
CA GLY A 95 -4.18 8.00 -11.00
C GLY A 95 -3.34 7.21 -10.00
N ARG A 96 -3.56 7.46 -8.71
CA ARG A 96 -2.91 6.71 -7.62
C ARG A 96 -3.58 5.34 -7.45
N VAL A 97 -2.78 4.31 -7.21
CA VAL A 97 -3.23 2.93 -7.06
C VAL A 97 -2.63 2.28 -5.83
N LEU A 98 -3.41 1.40 -5.18
CA LEU A 98 -2.91 0.35 -4.29
C LEU A 98 -3.41 -1.00 -4.81
N ILE A 99 -2.56 -2.01 -4.73
CA ILE A 99 -2.84 -3.40 -5.10
C ILE A 99 -2.71 -4.24 -3.83
N LEU A 100 -3.80 -4.89 -3.44
CA LEU A 100 -3.80 -5.84 -2.32
C LEU A 100 -3.89 -7.26 -2.89
N HIS A 101 -2.98 -8.14 -2.49
CA HIS A 101 -2.90 -9.48 -3.05
C HIS A 101 -2.35 -10.45 -1.99
N SER A 102 -2.90 -11.67 -1.95
CA SER A 102 -2.28 -12.77 -1.19
C SER A 102 -1.12 -13.38 -1.99
N PRO A 103 0.08 -13.57 -1.38
CA PRO A 103 1.14 -14.39 -1.98
C PRO A 103 0.73 -15.85 -2.21
N GLN A 104 -0.32 -16.33 -1.53
CA GLN A 104 -0.88 -17.68 -1.59
C GLN A 104 -2.08 -17.79 -2.54
N ASP A 105 -2.30 -16.80 -3.41
CA ASP A 105 -3.40 -16.80 -4.37
C ASP A 105 -3.24 -17.88 -5.46
N GLU A 106 -4.01 -18.96 -5.32
CA GLU A 106 -4.04 -20.09 -6.27
C GLU A 106 -4.86 -19.80 -7.56
N VAL A 107 -5.54 -18.65 -7.66
CA VAL A 107 -6.46 -18.32 -8.78
C VAL A 107 -5.86 -17.28 -9.72
N VAL A 108 -5.18 -16.28 -9.16
CA VAL A 108 -4.37 -15.27 -9.87
C VAL A 108 -2.99 -15.30 -9.23
N PRO A 109 -1.93 -15.75 -9.91
CA PRO A 109 -0.61 -15.81 -9.30
C PRO A 109 -0.14 -14.44 -8.81
N TRP A 110 0.46 -14.38 -7.61
CA TRP A 110 1.10 -13.17 -7.06
C TRP A 110 2.00 -12.45 -8.08
N GLY A 111 2.81 -13.22 -8.81
CA GLY A 111 3.71 -12.72 -9.86
C GLY A 111 3.02 -11.96 -10.98
N ASP A 112 1.72 -12.16 -11.23
CA ASP A 112 0.97 -11.34 -12.17
C ASP A 112 0.86 -9.88 -11.68
N SER A 113 0.74 -9.63 -10.37
CA SER A 113 0.73 -8.26 -9.86
C SER A 113 2.11 -7.63 -9.80
N ALA A 114 3.16 -8.42 -9.58
CA ALA A 114 4.55 -7.97 -9.73
C ALA A 114 4.82 -7.54 -11.18
N GLU A 115 4.43 -8.34 -12.17
CA GLU A 115 4.57 -7.98 -13.59
C GLU A 115 3.70 -6.75 -13.96
N LEU A 116 2.54 -6.55 -13.32
CA LEU A 116 1.71 -5.37 -13.53
C LEU A 116 2.42 -4.08 -13.06
N ILE A 117 3.03 -4.08 -11.87
CA ILE A 117 3.74 -2.89 -11.38
C ILE A 117 4.96 -2.57 -12.24
N GLU A 118 5.70 -3.59 -12.70
CA GLU A 118 6.83 -3.43 -13.62
C GLU A 118 6.37 -2.88 -14.99
N GLN A 119 5.32 -3.45 -15.58
CA GLN A 119 4.79 -3.04 -16.88
C GLN A 119 4.37 -1.56 -16.91
N TRP A 120 3.85 -1.04 -15.81
CA TRP A 120 3.36 0.34 -15.69
C TRP A 120 4.32 1.28 -14.98
N GLY A 121 5.53 0.83 -14.62
CA GLY A 121 6.56 1.66 -13.97
C GLY A 121 6.15 2.20 -12.60
N LEU A 122 5.39 1.41 -11.83
CA LEU A 122 4.91 1.77 -10.50
C LEU A 122 5.94 1.41 -9.42
N SER A 123 5.91 2.11 -8.28
CA SER A 123 6.75 1.73 -7.13
C SER A 123 6.32 0.36 -6.58
N PRO A 124 7.26 -0.51 -6.14
CA PRO A 124 6.92 -1.77 -5.49
C PRO A 124 5.96 -1.63 -4.30
N ASP A 125 6.02 -0.50 -3.58
CA ASP A 125 5.21 -0.21 -2.40
C ASP A 125 3.70 -0.12 -2.66
N VAL A 126 3.29 -0.01 -3.94
CA VAL A 126 1.86 -0.07 -4.28
C VAL A 126 1.31 -1.50 -4.18
N LEU A 127 2.17 -2.53 -4.14
CA LEU A 127 1.78 -3.93 -4.02
C LEU A 127 1.94 -4.43 -2.58
N ILE A 128 0.81 -4.57 -1.89
CA ILE A 128 0.74 -4.94 -0.49
C ILE A 128 0.32 -6.42 -0.37
N SER A 129 1.21 -7.20 0.25
CA SER A 129 0.94 -8.58 0.66
C SER A 129 -0.10 -8.61 1.78
N VAL A 130 -1.24 -9.29 1.55
CA VAL A 130 -2.28 -9.45 2.57
C VAL A 130 -3.13 -10.70 2.32
N GLY A 131 -3.52 -11.37 3.40
CA GLY A 131 -4.40 -12.54 3.38
C GLY A 131 -3.75 -13.82 2.83
N ASP A 132 -4.42 -14.95 3.07
CA ASP A 132 -3.92 -16.30 2.76
C ASP A 132 -4.69 -16.97 1.58
N ASP A 133 -5.61 -16.26 0.91
CA ASP A 133 -6.38 -16.80 -0.23
C ASP A 133 -6.76 -15.73 -1.27
N HIS A 134 -7.21 -16.17 -2.46
CA HIS A 134 -7.74 -15.28 -3.52
C HIS A 134 -8.93 -14.42 -3.08
N ARG A 135 -9.63 -14.83 -2.02
CA ARG A 135 -10.88 -14.20 -1.65
C ARG A 135 -10.61 -12.92 -0.90
N LEU A 136 -9.55 -12.81 -0.08
CA LEU A 136 -9.31 -11.66 0.81
C LEU A 136 -10.59 -11.32 1.60
N GLY A 137 -11.14 -12.35 2.24
CA GLY A 137 -12.45 -12.34 2.90
C GLY A 137 -12.39 -12.36 4.43
N ASP A 138 -11.20 -12.56 4.99
CA ASP A 138 -10.88 -12.49 6.41
C ASP A 138 -10.85 -11.04 6.91
N GLU A 139 -10.93 -10.86 8.23
CA GLU A 139 -11.00 -9.55 8.88
C GLU A 139 -9.75 -8.68 8.65
N ALA A 140 -8.55 -9.28 8.64
CA ALA A 140 -7.31 -8.53 8.44
C ALA A 140 -7.23 -7.95 7.01
N SER A 141 -7.54 -8.75 5.98
CA SER A 141 -7.65 -8.28 4.61
C SER A 141 -8.70 -7.18 4.43
N LEU A 142 -9.81 -7.24 5.18
CA LEU A 142 -10.88 -6.25 5.14
C LEU A 142 -10.49 -4.92 5.81
N GLU A 143 -9.72 -4.96 6.89
CA GLU A 143 -9.10 -3.77 7.50
C GLU A 143 -8.09 -3.10 6.55
N VAL A 144 -7.21 -3.88 5.90
CA VAL A 144 -6.25 -3.33 4.93
C VAL A 144 -6.97 -2.73 3.71
N LEU A 145 -8.05 -3.35 3.22
CA LEU A 145 -8.91 -2.75 2.19
C LEU A 145 -9.51 -1.41 2.63
N GLN A 146 -10.02 -1.32 3.86
CA GLN A 146 -10.59 -0.07 4.39
C GLN A 146 -9.52 1.02 4.52
N TRP A 147 -8.36 0.67 5.08
CA TRP A 147 -7.21 1.57 5.21
C TRP A 147 -6.73 2.08 3.85
N ALA A 148 -6.59 1.19 2.85
CA ALA A 148 -6.17 1.54 1.49
C ALA A 148 -7.14 2.53 0.83
N CYS A 149 -8.45 2.35 1.04
CA CYS A 149 -9.45 3.34 0.61
C CYS A 149 -9.26 4.68 1.33
N GLY A 150 -8.98 4.67 2.64
CA GLY A 150 -8.76 5.87 3.45
C GLY A 150 -7.57 6.72 2.97
N VAL A 151 -6.38 6.12 2.91
CA VAL A 151 -5.12 6.79 2.47
C VAL A 151 -5.28 7.40 1.08
N LEU A 152 -5.84 6.63 0.15
CA LEU A 152 -6.08 7.10 -1.21
C LEU A 152 -7.11 8.24 -1.26
N ALA A 153 -8.25 8.13 -0.58
CA ALA A 153 -9.26 9.19 -0.52
C ALA A 153 -8.74 10.49 0.12
N ALA A 154 -7.90 10.38 1.15
CA ALA A 154 -7.37 11.52 1.89
C ALA A 154 -6.29 12.32 1.13
N GLY A 155 -5.76 11.78 0.03
CA GLY A 155 -4.62 12.39 -0.67
C GLY A 155 -3.26 12.10 -0.02
N GLU A 156 -3.24 11.23 1.00
CA GLU A 156 -2.05 10.88 1.76
C GLU A 156 -1.03 10.13 0.90
N GLN A 157 0.25 10.26 1.25
CA GLN A 157 1.30 9.40 0.71
C GLN A 157 1.08 7.98 1.22
N ILE A 158 1.28 6.99 0.35
CA ILE A 158 1.33 5.59 0.78
C ILE A 158 2.53 5.46 1.72
N PRO A 159 2.36 4.98 2.96
CA PRO A 159 3.48 4.67 3.83
C PRO A 159 4.36 3.63 3.14
N VAL A 160 5.55 4.05 2.74
CA VAL A 160 6.58 3.18 2.16
C VAL A 160 6.96 2.15 3.22
N ALA A 161 6.96 0.88 2.85
CA ALA A 161 7.10 -0.22 3.80
C ALA A 161 8.57 -0.53 4.10
N ASP A 162 9.24 0.38 4.80
CA ASP A 162 10.42 0.01 5.57
C ASP A 162 9.98 -0.85 6.77
N ALA A 163 10.22 -2.15 6.64
CA ALA A 163 10.00 -3.24 7.59
C ALA A 163 8.56 -3.77 7.82
N GLU A 164 8.54 -5.04 8.22
CA GLU A 164 7.37 -5.94 8.26
C GLU A 164 6.34 -5.54 9.33
N TRP A 165 5.05 -5.77 9.00
CA TRP A 165 3.93 -5.60 9.94
C TRP A 165 4.09 -6.50 11.17
N SER A 166 4.51 -5.91 12.29
CA SER A 166 4.80 -6.61 13.55
C SER A 166 4.00 -6.09 14.77
N GLY A 167 2.79 -5.57 14.53
CA GLY A 167 1.69 -5.60 15.50
C GLY A 167 1.92 -4.94 16.87
N ARG A 168 2.65 -3.82 16.96
CA ARG A 168 2.80 -3.02 18.20
C ARG A 168 2.52 -1.51 17.98
N PRO A 169 2.05 -0.77 19.00
CA PRO A 169 1.50 0.57 18.79
C PRO A 169 2.50 1.74 18.91
N ARG A 170 2.56 2.56 17.84
CA ARG A 170 2.85 4.00 17.74
C ARG A 170 3.94 4.68 18.61
N ALA A 171 5.01 5.10 17.91
CA ALA A 171 5.83 6.32 18.08
C ALA A 171 6.49 6.63 16.69
N ALA A 172 7.09 7.78 16.34
CA ALA A 172 7.11 9.13 16.94
C ALA A 172 6.84 10.21 15.84
N SER A 173 7.88 10.87 15.29
CA SER A 173 7.85 11.83 14.16
C SER A 173 9.19 11.86 13.41
N ALA A 174 9.17 12.29 12.14
CA ALA A 174 10.32 12.69 11.28
C ALA A 174 11.72 12.49 11.88
N ALA A 175 12.41 11.42 11.45
CA ALA A 175 13.76 11.10 11.91
C ALA A 175 14.77 12.19 11.50
N ALA A 176 15.63 12.58 12.45
CA ALA A 176 16.89 13.23 12.12
C ALA A 176 17.95 12.14 11.86
N GLU A 177 19.07 12.50 11.25
CA GLU A 177 20.13 11.56 10.86
C GLU A 177 21.49 12.03 11.38
N ALA A 178 22.37 11.09 11.71
CA ALA A 178 23.77 11.32 12.05
C ALA A 178 24.67 10.32 11.31
N SER A 179 25.92 10.67 11.01
CA SER A 179 26.90 9.71 10.49
C SER A 179 28.06 9.48 11.45
N TYR A 180 28.51 8.23 11.60
CA TYR A 180 29.67 7.87 12.42
C TYR A 180 30.66 7.04 11.60
N ILE A 181 31.96 7.11 11.92
CA ILE A 181 32.96 6.24 11.29
C ILE A 181 33.19 5.04 12.21
N CYS A 182 33.01 3.82 11.69
CA CYS A 182 33.26 2.62 12.47
C CYS A 182 34.77 2.44 12.72
N ASP A 183 35.18 2.48 13.98
CA ASP A 183 36.58 2.29 14.43
C ASP A 183 37.23 1.00 13.93
N SER A 184 36.44 -0.02 13.61
CA SER A 184 36.98 -1.31 13.18
C SER A 184 37.22 -1.47 11.67
N CYS A 185 36.42 -0.82 10.82
CA CYS A 185 36.56 -0.96 9.35
C CYS A 185 36.82 0.36 8.63
N GLY A 186 36.59 1.50 9.28
CA GLY A 186 36.72 2.84 8.70
C GLY A 186 35.56 3.27 7.82
N GLU A 187 34.47 2.51 7.75
CA GLU A 187 33.28 2.87 6.97
C GLU A 187 32.49 3.98 7.68
N GLU A 188 31.97 4.95 6.92
CA GLU A 188 30.99 5.93 7.38
C GLU A 188 29.58 5.32 7.33
N ILE A 189 28.93 5.25 8.50
CA ILE A 189 27.60 4.67 8.71
C ILE A 189 26.63 5.79 9.07
N VAL A 190 25.53 5.94 8.31
CA VAL A 190 24.43 6.86 8.65
C VAL A 190 23.39 6.12 9.49
N ILE A 191 22.97 6.72 10.59
CA ILE A 191 21.97 6.20 11.53
C ILE A 191 20.84 7.21 11.77
N PRO A 192 19.58 6.74 11.98
CA PRO A 192 18.50 7.59 12.44
C PRO A 192 18.71 7.97 13.91
N VAL A 193 18.31 9.19 14.26
CA VAL A 193 18.38 9.73 15.62
C VAL A 193 16.97 10.10 16.08
N ASP A 194 16.52 9.48 17.17
CA ASP A 194 15.29 9.88 17.85
C ASP A 194 15.59 11.12 18.72
N VAL A 195 15.30 12.29 18.18
CA VAL A 195 15.48 13.57 18.87
C VAL A 195 14.66 13.68 20.17
N SER A 196 13.70 12.79 20.42
CA SER A 196 12.91 12.76 21.65
C SER A 196 13.62 12.10 22.85
N GLU A 197 14.72 11.36 22.62
CA GLU A 197 15.56 10.82 23.72
C GLU A 197 16.47 11.89 24.38
N GLY A 198 16.48 13.11 23.86
CA GLY A 198 17.14 14.28 24.45
C GLY A 198 18.47 14.66 23.80
N GLU A 199 19.08 15.72 24.31
CA GLU A 199 20.24 16.40 23.69
C GLU A 199 21.56 15.60 23.73
N SER A 200 21.67 14.58 24.59
CA SER A 200 22.86 13.72 24.72
C SER A 200 22.42 12.26 24.84
N GLN A 201 22.80 11.42 23.88
CA GLN A 201 22.34 10.04 23.76
C GLN A 201 23.54 9.09 23.61
N VAL A 202 23.36 7.82 23.99
CA VAL A 202 24.37 6.78 23.79
C VAL A 202 23.69 5.53 23.23
N LEU A 203 24.06 5.18 22.00
CA LEU A 203 23.52 4.04 21.26
C LEU A 203 24.60 2.95 21.14
N VAL A 204 24.19 1.69 21.02
CA VAL A 204 25.12 0.57 20.75
C VAL A 204 24.58 -0.22 19.57
N GLU A 205 25.31 -0.22 18.45
CA GLU A 205 24.91 -0.90 17.21
C GLU A 205 26.07 -1.66 16.57
N ASP A 206 25.75 -2.80 15.94
CA ASP A 206 26.69 -3.54 15.11
C ASP A 206 26.87 -2.83 13.75
N CYS A 207 28.12 -2.53 13.37
CA CYS A 207 28.42 -1.95 12.07
C CYS A 207 27.91 -2.87 10.95
N PRO A 208 27.09 -2.38 10.00
CA PRO A 208 26.49 -3.22 8.95
C PRO A 208 27.50 -3.78 7.94
N VAL A 209 28.74 -3.25 7.91
CA VAL A 209 29.81 -3.72 7.02
C VAL A 209 30.70 -4.79 7.68
N CYS A 210 30.96 -4.70 8.98
CA CYS A 210 31.92 -5.60 9.66
C CYS A 210 31.38 -6.37 10.89
N CYS A 211 30.09 -6.20 11.21
CA CYS A 211 29.38 -6.89 12.30
C CYS A 211 30.10 -6.83 13.66
N ARG A 212 30.67 -5.66 13.99
CA ARG A 212 31.23 -5.35 15.31
C ARG A 212 30.43 -4.22 15.94
N ALA A 213 30.08 -4.39 17.20
CA ALA A 213 29.44 -3.38 18.01
C ALA A 213 30.30 -2.11 18.11
N ASN A 214 29.66 -0.95 18.04
CA ASN A 214 30.22 0.38 18.27
C ASN A 214 29.39 1.04 19.37
N THR A 215 30.02 1.73 20.31
CA THR A 215 29.30 2.62 21.24
C THR A 215 29.32 4.02 20.66
N ILE A 216 28.14 4.54 20.31
CA ILE A 216 27.99 5.78 19.55
C ILE A 216 27.39 6.84 20.49
N HIS A 217 28.17 7.88 20.77
CA HIS A 217 27.73 9.03 21.55
C HIS A 217 27.20 10.10 20.60
N LEU A 218 25.95 10.52 20.80
CA LEU A 218 25.28 11.55 20.02
C LEU A 218 25.05 12.79 20.88
N HIS A 219 25.31 13.97 20.32
CA HIS A 219 24.94 15.26 20.90
C HIS A 219 24.20 16.12 19.88
N ILE A 220 23.00 16.56 20.25
CA ILE A 220 22.15 17.46 19.46
C ILE A 220 22.32 18.88 20.01
N GLY A 221 22.74 19.82 19.16
CA GLY A 221 22.90 21.24 19.50
C GLY A 221 21.62 22.06 19.35
N ASP A 222 21.60 23.24 19.98
CA ASP A 222 20.49 24.21 19.93
C ASP A 222 20.10 24.67 18.50
N ASP A 223 21.02 24.54 17.54
CA ASP A 223 20.81 24.86 16.12
C ASP A 223 20.27 23.68 15.29
N GLY A 224 20.07 22.52 15.92
CA GLY A 224 19.68 21.27 15.27
C GLY A 224 20.84 20.48 14.66
N GLY A 225 22.09 20.93 14.83
CA GLY A 225 23.27 20.16 14.41
C GLY A 225 23.47 18.92 15.28
N ILE A 226 23.64 17.76 14.67
CA ILE A 226 23.93 16.50 15.38
C ILE A 226 25.40 16.15 15.21
N PHE A 227 26.07 15.91 16.34
CA PHE A 227 27.47 15.50 16.42
C PHE A 227 27.55 14.10 17.00
N SER A 228 28.39 13.26 16.40
CA SER A 228 28.59 11.86 16.76
C SER A 228 30.07 11.58 17.07
N SER A 229 30.33 10.69 18.04
CA SER A 229 31.66 10.15 18.30
C SER A 229 31.56 8.70 18.76
N VAL A 230 32.55 7.87 18.41
CA VAL A 230 32.54 6.43 18.68
C VAL A 230 33.58 6.06 19.74
N GLU A 231 33.25 5.07 20.56
CA GLU A 231 34.19 4.33 21.41
C GLU A 231 34.02 2.81 21.20
N SER A 232 35.15 2.08 21.23
CA SER A 232 35.28 0.63 20.94
C SER A 232 35.80 -0.19 22.12
#